data_AF-A0A7X8ZT20-F1
#
_entry.id   AF-A0A7X8ZT20-F1
#
_cell.length_a   1.000
_cell.length_b   1.000
_cell.length_c   1.000
_cell.angle_alpha   90.00
_cell.angle_beta   90.00
_cell.angle_gamma   90.00
#
_symmetry.space_group_name_H-M   'P 1'
#
loop_
_entity.id
_entity.type
_entity.pdbx_description
1 polymer ?
#
loop_
_entity_poly.entity_id
_entity_poly.type
_entity_poly.pdbx_seq_one_letter_code
_entity_poly.pdbx_strand_id
1 'polypeptide(L)'
;MGKLTAIPQNYKKNVDWIIGAYEDSGITFPDGFQKDAIQNSVGARKTHKWKNWACDISYVENKHGKFVVVEDSGTVGLTGKNTPVDQINQMMAEDKVLPPEERLSRFTSMFNSGGNKTGGGLFGAGKSVYSVASETYTYYFDSLREDGIYVANVNKCGQVELQAYEGEEAKKYILDNTGLSEKKTTGTRVIIVDPKPELVDAINNGG
;
A
#
# COMPACT_ATOMS: atom_id res chain seq x y z
N MET A 1 24.57 25.27 19.88
CA MET A 1 23.23 25.34 19.25
C MET A 1 22.51 24.03 19.51
N GLY A 2 21.27 24.07 20.02
CA GLY A 2 20.48 22.84 20.22
C GLY A 2 20.10 22.22 18.87
N LYS A 3 20.13 20.89 18.78
CA LYS A 3 19.71 20.16 17.59
C LYS A 3 18.19 20.33 17.44
N LEU A 4 17.74 21.04 16.41
CA LEU A 4 16.33 21.12 16.06
C LEU A 4 15.86 19.72 15.63
N THR A 5 14.67 19.31 16.09
CA THR A 5 14.05 18.04 15.74
C THR A 5 12.73 18.30 15.03
N ALA A 6 12.34 17.40 14.11
CA ALA A 6 11.04 17.50 13.45
C ALA A 6 9.89 17.47 14.48
N ILE A 7 8.79 18.17 14.17
CA ILE A 7 7.58 18.14 14.99
C ILE A 7 7.07 16.69 15.04
N PRO A 8 6.88 16.10 16.23
CA PRO A 8 6.33 14.75 16.35
C PRO A 8 4.97 14.64 15.67
N GLN A 9 4.76 13.56 14.92
CA GLN A 9 3.52 13.27 14.20
C GLN A 9 2.82 12.05 14.82
N ASN A 10 1.48 12.05 14.87
CA ASN A 10 0.69 10.88 15.28
C ASN A 10 0.18 10.16 14.03
N TYR A 11 0.86 9.07 13.65
CA TYR A 11 0.52 8.32 12.44
C TYR A 11 -0.93 7.85 12.40
N LYS A 12 -1.43 7.27 13.50
CA LYS A 12 -2.80 6.73 13.58
C LYS A 12 -3.83 7.82 13.28
N LYS A 13 -3.73 8.96 13.96
CA LYS A 13 -4.60 10.12 13.68
C LYS A 13 -4.44 10.65 12.24
N ASN A 14 -3.24 10.59 11.68
CA ASN A 14 -2.97 11.02 10.31
C ASN A 14 -3.57 10.09 9.25
N VAL A 15 -4.02 8.88 9.61
CA VAL A 15 -4.69 7.95 8.69
C VAL A 15 -6.16 7.72 9.04
N ASP A 16 -6.54 7.79 10.31
CA ASP A 16 -7.92 7.54 10.79
C ASP A 16 -8.95 8.53 10.22
N TRP A 17 -8.53 9.73 9.80
CA TRP A 17 -9.43 10.70 9.16
C TRP A 17 -10.14 10.13 7.92
N ILE A 18 -9.57 9.12 7.26
CA ILE A 18 -10.18 8.44 6.11
C ILE A 18 -11.50 7.77 6.51
N ILE A 19 -11.57 7.18 7.71
CA ILE A 19 -12.80 6.56 8.20
C ILE A 19 -13.89 7.64 8.35
N GLY A 20 -13.55 8.77 8.98
CA GLY A 20 -14.46 9.91 9.11
C GLY A 20 -14.91 10.46 7.76
N ALA A 21 -14.02 10.50 6.76
CA ALA A 21 -14.39 10.95 5.40
C ALA A 21 -15.40 10.02 4.71
N TYR A 22 -15.36 8.71 4.97
CA TYR A 22 -16.37 7.77 4.49
C TYR A 22 -17.71 7.99 5.20
N GLU A 23 -17.68 8.11 6.53
CA GLU A 23 -18.87 8.36 7.35
C GLU A 23 -19.57 9.67 6.95
N ASP A 24 -18.80 10.76 6.77
CA ASP A 24 -19.31 12.06 6.30
C ASP A 24 -19.95 11.99 4.90
N SER A 25 -19.51 11.02 4.09
CA SER A 25 -20.06 10.74 2.75
C SER A 25 -21.23 9.75 2.78
N GLY A 26 -21.62 9.26 3.96
CA GLY A 26 -22.66 8.23 4.12
C GLY A 26 -22.26 6.85 3.59
N ILE A 27 -20.95 6.57 3.47
CA ILE A 27 -20.40 5.31 2.95
C ILE A 27 -19.88 4.48 4.14
N THR A 28 -20.18 3.19 4.17
CA THR A 28 -19.64 2.29 5.19
C THR A 28 -18.13 2.12 5.03
N PHE A 29 -17.42 1.80 6.11
CA PHE A 29 -15.98 1.56 6.02
C PHE A 29 -15.61 0.48 4.99
N PRO A 30 -16.26 -0.71 4.94
CA PRO A 30 -15.95 -1.72 3.93
C PRO A 30 -16.16 -1.26 2.49
N ASP A 31 -17.25 -0.52 2.20
CA ASP A 31 -17.53 -0.01 0.85
C ASP A 31 -16.51 1.05 0.42
N GLY A 32 -16.18 1.97 1.34
CA GLY A 32 -15.17 3.00 1.13
C GLY A 32 -13.80 2.39 0.87
N PHE A 33 -13.42 1.41 1.68
CA PHE A 33 -12.18 0.64 1.53
C PHE A 33 -12.13 -0.04 0.16
N GLN A 34 -13.16 -0.81 -0.22
CA GLN A 34 -13.16 -1.55 -1.49
C GLN A 34 -13.05 -0.60 -2.69
N LYS A 35 -13.81 0.49 -2.67
CA LYS A 35 -13.76 1.54 -3.70
C LYS A 35 -12.34 2.10 -3.85
N ASP A 36 -11.72 2.50 -2.75
CA ASP A 36 -10.39 3.13 -2.78
C ASP A 36 -9.29 2.13 -3.16
N ALA A 37 -9.37 0.88 -2.66
CA ALA A 37 -8.48 -0.21 -3.05
C ALA A 37 -8.55 -0.48 -4.56
N ILE A 38 -9.76 -0.62 -5.11
CA ILE A 38 -9.98 -0.79 -6.56
C ILE A 38 -9.45 0.43 -7.32
N GLN A 39 -9.73 1.65 -6.86
CA GLN A 39 -9.28 2.87 -7.52
C GLN A 39 -7.74 2.97 -7.58
N ASN A 40 -7.04 2.56 -6.51
CA ASN A 40 -5.58 2.47 -6.49
C ASN A 40 -5.07 1.46 -7.54
N SER A 41 -5.65 0.26 -7.58
CA SER A 41 -5.29 -0.78 -8.56
C SER A 41 -5.58 -0.34 -10.00
N VAL A 42 -6.69 0.38 -10.22
CA VAL A 42 -7.07 0.98 -11.51
C VAL A 42 -6.07 2.05 -11.95
N GLY A 43 -5.56 2.86 -11.02
CA GLY A 43 -4.54 3.88 -11.27
C GLY A 43 -3.18 3.30 -11.67
N ALA A 44 -2.88 2.05 -11.26
CA ALA A 44 -1.63 1.37 -11.57
C ALA A 44 -1.61 0.70 -12.96
N ARG A 45 -2.76 0.61 -13.64
CA ARG A 45 -2.92 -0.08 -14.92
C ARG A 45 -1.89 0.33 -15.96
N LYS A 46 -1.40 -0.66 -16.71
CA LYS A 46 -0.43 -0.44 -17.81
C LYS A 46 -1.05 0.28 -19.00
N THR A 47 -2.34 0.07 -19.26
CA THR A 47 -3.06 0.69 -20.37
C THR A 47 -4.42 1.20 -19.90
N HIS A 48 -5.03 2.13 -20.64
CA HIS A 48 -6.41 2.56 -20.39
C HIS A 48 -7.47 1.49 -20.74
N LYS A 49 -7.06 0.32 -21.24
CA LYS A 49 -7.96 -0.79 -21.55
C LYS A 49 -8.15 -1.66 -20.32
N TRP A 50 -9.36 -2.18 -20.16
CA TRP A 50 -9.74 -3.12 -19.10
C TRP A 50 -9.32 -4.57 -19.39
N LYS A 51 -8.82 -4.84 -20.60
CA LYS A 51 -8.42 -6.19 -21.01
C LYS A 51 -7.17 -6.62 -20.25
N ASN A 52 -7.19 -7.84 -19.70
CA ASN A 52 -6.09 -8.46 -18.94
C ASN A 52 -5.73 -7.71 -17.64
N TRP A 53 -6.66 -6.97 -17.07
CA TRP A 53 -6.53 -6.37 -15.74
C TRP A 53 -7.52 -7.03 -14.78
N ALA A 54 -7.09 -7.24 -13.54
CA ALA A 54 -7.95 -7.68 -12.46
C ALA A 54 -7.50 -7.04 -11.13
N CYS A 55 -8.44 -6.91 -10.21
CA CYS A 55 -8.21 -6.62 -8.80
C CYS A 55 -9.01 -7.64 -8.01
N ASP A 56 -8.33 -8.41 -7.16
CA ASP A 56 -8.92 -9.38 -6.24
C ASP A 56 -8.81 -8.83 -4.81
N ILE A 57 -9.90 -8.96 -4.05
CA ILE A 57 -9.93 -8.66 -2.62
C ILE A 57 -10.42 -9.93 -1.93
N SER A 58 -9.55 -10.57 -1.16
CA SER A 58 -9.84 -11.86 -0.54
C SER A 58 -9.39 -11.91 0.92
N TYR A 59 -10.02 -12.80 1.69
CA TYR A 59 -9.64 -13.10 3.07
C TYR A 59 -8.87 -14.41 3.14
N VAL A 60 -7.76 -14.42 3.87
CA VAL A 60 -6.94 -15.61 4.11
C VAL A 60 -6.62 -15.73 5.59
N GLU A 61 -6.83 -16.92 6.14
CA GLU A 61 -6.41 -17.27 7.49
C GLU A 61 -5.49 -18.49 7.44
N ASN A 62 -4.33 -18.39 8.08
CA ASN A 62 -3.36 -19.47 8.15
C ASN A 62 -2.59 -19.41 9.49
N LYS A 63 -1.57 -20.27 9.66
CA LYS A 63 -0.78 -20.34 10.90
C LYS A 63 -0.03 -19.04 11.27
N HIS A 64 0.17 -18.12 10.33
CA HIS A 64 0.83 -16.82 10.53
C HIS A 64 -0.15 -15.71 10.91
N GLY A 65 -1.47 -15.93 10.78
CA GLY A 65 -2.48 -14.96 11.17
C GLY A 65 -3.64 -14.85 10.19
N LYS A 66 -4.36 -13.73 10.32
CA LYS A 66 -5.52 -13.36 9.51
C LYS A 66 -5.14 -12.20 8.60
N PHE A 67 -5.52 -12.31 7.33
CA PHE A 67 -5.14 -11.36 6.31
C PHE A 67 -6.31 -11.00 5.40
N VAL A 68 -6.44 -9.72 5.09
CA VAL A 68 -7.14 -9.30 3.87
C VAL A 68 -6.08 -8.99 2.81
N VAL A 69 -6.24 -9.59 1.64
CA VAL A 69 -5.30 -9.49 0.52
C VAL A 69 -5.97 -8.69 -0.59
N VAL A 70 -5.32 -7.60 -1.01
CA VAL A 70 -5.69 -6.83 -2.21
C VAL A 70 -4.63 -7.09 -3.26
N GLU A 71 -4.96 -7.78 -4.34
CA GLU A 71 -4.02 -8.14 -5.40
C GLU A 71 -4.47 -7.61 -6.76
N ASP A 72 -3.63 -6.81 -7.41
CA ASP A 72 -3.83 -6.40 -8.80
C ASP A 72 -2.98 -7.22 -9.78
N SER A 73 -3.48 -7.36 -11.01
CA SER A 73 -2.71 -7.91 -12.13
C SER A 73 -2.98 -7.12 -13.42
N GLY A 74 -2.05 -7.22 -14.38
CA GLY A 74 -2.13 -6.40 -15.61
C GLY A 74 -1.70 -4.94 -15.41
N THR A 75 -1.01 -4.68 -14.30
CA THR A 75 -0.32 -3.42 -14.03
C THR A 75 1.17 -3.56 -14.34
N VAL A 76 1.98 -2.55 -14.05
CA VAL A 76 3.45 -2.65 -14.21
C VAL A 76 4.15 -3.08 -12.91
N GLY A 77 3.40 -3.18 -11.80
CA GLY A 77 3.96 -3.34 -10.46
C GLY A 77 4.61 -2.07 -9.90
N LEU A 78 5.35 -2.23 -8.82
CA LEU A 78 6.10 -1.17 -8.12
C LEU A 78 7.48 -0.98 -8.77
N THR A 79 7.49 -0.41 -9.98
CA THR A 79 8.71 -0.08 -10.74
C THR A 79 9.51 1.07 -10.11
N GLY A 80 10.70 1.31 -10.64
CA GLY A 80 11.60 2.38 -10.20
C GLY A 80 12.82 1.84 -9.45
N LYS A 81 13.62 2.76 -8.90
CA LYS A 81 14.76 2.40 -8.07
C LYS A 81 14.27 1.98 -6.69
N ASN A 82 14.94 0.98 -6.12
CA ASN A 82 14.78 0.63 -4.72
C ASN A 82 15.61 1.58 -3.86
N THR A 83 15.14 2.82 -3.77
CA THR A 83 15.83 3.90 -3.08
C THR A 83 15.62 3.77 -1.57
N PRO A 84 16.69 3.80 -0.75
CA PRO A 84 16.56 3.84 0.70
C PRO A 84 15.70 5.01 1.21
N VAL A 85 14.93 4.77 2.27
CA VAL A 85 13.94 5.72 2.80
C VAL A 85 14.58 6.98 3.37
N ASP A 86 15.78 6.89 3.93
CA ASP A 86 16.57 8.06 4.36
C ASP A 86 16.96 8.97 3.19
N GLN A 87 17.31 8.39 2.03
CA GLN A 87 17.55 9.15 0.80
C GLN A 87 16.27 9.75 0.24
N ILE A 88 15.14 9.01 0.28
CA ILE A 88 13.83 9.57 -0.11
C ILE A 88 13.48 10.76 0.78
N ASN A 89 13.67 10.64 2.09
CA ASN A 89 13.42 11.73 3.05
C ASN A 89 14.33 12.94 2.78
N GLN A 90 15.60 12.72 2.43
CA GLN A 90 16.49 13.80 2.03
C GLN A 90 16.00 14.48 0.76
N MET A 91 15.61 13.72 -0.27
CA MET A 91 15.06 14.28 -1.50
C MET A 91 13.80 15.12 -1.22
N MET A 92 12.92 14.64 -0.32
CA MET A 92 11.73 15.37 0.08
C MET A 92 12.04 16.65 0.86
N ALA A 93 13.03 16.62 1.77
CA ALA A 93 13.49 17.80 2.49
C ALA A 93 14.12 18.87 1.56
N GLU A 94 14.58 18.44 0.38
CA GLU A 94 15.11 19.30 -0.68
C GLU A 94 14.04 19.68 -1.72
N ASP A 95 12.75 19.45 -1.44
CA ASP A 95 11.61 19.69 -2.34
C ASP A 95 11.72 18.97 -3.72
N LYS A 96 12.50 17.88 -3.79
CA LYS A 96 12.62 17.07 -5.02
C LYS A 96 11.39 16.20 -5.19
N VAL A 97 10.80 16.27 -6.38
CA VAL A 97 9.64 15.45 -6.76
C VAL A 97 10.12 14.09 -7.25
N LEU A 98 9.61 13.01 -6.65
CA LEU A 98 9.81 11.66 -7.19
C LEU A 98 8.99 11.53 -8.49
N PRO A 99 9.62 11.13 -9.60
CA PRO A 99 8.93 11.04 -10.88
C PRO A 99 7.95 9.84 -10.91
N PRO A 100 6.97 9.82 -11.82
CA PRO A 100 5.88 8.83 -11.81
C PRO A 100 6.30 7.36 -11.94
N GLU A 101 7.45 7.10 -12.56
CA GLU A 101 8.04 5.77 -12.74
C GLU A 101 8.65 5.20 -11.46
N GLU A 102 8.99 6.05 -10.49
CA GLU A 102 9.52 5.70 -9.16
C GLU A 102 8.40 5.20 -8.23
N ARG A 103 7.61 4.25 -8.72
CA ARG A 103 6.41 3.72 -8.07
C ARG A 103 6.72 3.06 -6.73
N LEU A 104 7.82 2.31 -6.63
CA LEU A 104 8.26 1.70 -5.36
C LEU A 104 8.58 2.78 -4.32
N SER A 105 9.45 3.72 -4.64
CA SER A 105 9.84 4.84 -3.77
C SER A 105 8.61 5.67 -3.34
N ARG A 106 7.68 5.91 -4.27
CA ARG A 106 6.41 6.59 -3.99
C ARG A 106 5.46 5.77 -3.12
N PHE A 107 5.52 4.44 -3.19
CA PHE A 107 4.70 3.56 -2.38
C PHE A 107 5.23 3.46 -0.94
N THR A 108 6.55 3.43 -0.76
CA THR A 108 7.22 3.43 0.55
C THR A 108 7.22 4.80 1.23
N SER A 109 7.03 5.89 0.50
CA SER A 109 6.88 7.24 1.06
C SER A 109 5.41 7.62 1.32
N MET A 110 5.13 8.17 2.50
CA MET A 110 3.89 8.92 2.72
C MET A 110 3.94 10.30 2.04
N PHE A 111 2.77 10.88 1.75
CA PHE A 111 2.65 12.26 1.24
C PHE A 111 3.18 12.57 -0.17
N ASN A 112 3.73 11.60 -0.89
CA ASN A 112 4.11 11.78 -2.29
C ASN A 112 2.90 11.51 -3.21
N SER A 113 2.21 12.57 -3.65
CA SER A 113 1.18 12.49 -4.68
C SER A 113 1.82 12.53 -6.06
N GLY A 114 1.11 12.00 -7.06
CA GLY A 114 1.51 11.98 -8.45
C GLY A 114 1.76 13.33 -9.14
N GLY A 115 1.82 14.44 -8.39
CA GLY A 115 1.61 15.80 -8.91
C GLY A 115 0.14 16.21 -8.90
N ASN A 116 -0.75 15.46 -8.22
CA ASN A 116 -2.17 15.80 -8.12
C ASN A 116 -2.35 17.03 -7.22
N LYS A 117 -2.82 18.13 -7.82
CA LYS A 117 -3.14 19.41 -7.13
C LYS A 117 -4.57 19.46 -6.58
N THR A 118 -5.44 18.51 -6.96
CA THR A 118 -6.81 18.32 -6.44
C THR A 118 -7.20 16.83 -6.46
N GLY A 119 -8.17 16.41 -5.61
CA GLY A 119 -8.75 15.06 -5.56
C GLY A 119 -8.14 14.08 -4.52
N GLY A 120 -8.74 12.88 -4.37
CA GLY A 120 -8.38 11.86 -3.35
C GLY A 120 -6.97 11.26 -3.45
N GLY A 121 -6.19 11.64 -4.47
CA GLY A 121 -4.77 11.33 -4.59
C GLY A 121 -3.84 12.39 -3.97
N LEU A 122 -4.38 13.46 -3.37
CA LEU A 122 -3.57 14.39 -2.57
C LEU A 122 -2.93 13.64 -1.41
N PHE A 123 -1.68 13.96 -1.10
CA PHE A 123 -1.01 13.56 0.14
C PHE A 123 -0.83 12.05 0.36
N GLY A 124 -0.89 11.21 -0.69
CA GLY A 124 -0.67 9.77 -0.54
C GLY A 124 -1.75 9.04 0.27
N ALA A 125 -2.92 9.66 0.44
CA ALA A 125 -4.06 9.15 1.19
C ALA A 125 -4.51 7.75 0.73
N GLY A 126 -4.36 7.43 -0.56
CA GLY A 126 -4.70 6.12 -1.10
C GLY A 126 -3.97 4.95 -0.45
N LYS A 127 -2.80 5.14 0.20
CA LYS A 127 -2.10 4.06 0.91
C LYS A 127 -2.55 3.89 2.36
N SER A 128 -3.01 4.99 2.96
CA SER A 128 -3.50 5.03 4.32
C SER A 128 -4.76 4.16 4.49
N VAL A 129 -5.52 3.93 3.41
CA VAL A 129 -6.66 3.00 3.39
C VAL A 129 -6.28 1.57 3.83
N TYR A 130 -5.10 1.10 3.43
CA TYR A 130 -4.61 -0.23 3.80
C TYR A 130 -4.18 -0.29 5.26
N SER A 131 -3.66 0.82 5.81
CA SER A 131 -3.34 0.92 7.23
C SER A 131 -4.60 0.88 8.08
N VAL A 132 -5.61 1.71 7.77
CA VAL A 132 -6.83 1.77 8.58
C VAL A 132 -7.66 0.48 8.50
N ALA A 133 -7.45 -0.34 7.47
CA ALA A 133 -8.07 -1.67 7.37
C ALA A 133 -7.49 -2.70 8.34
N SER A 134 -6.31 -2.44 8.91
CA SER A 134 -5.68 -3.26 9.94
C SER A 134 -5.97 -2.71 11.33
N GLU A 135 -6.28 -3.58 12.30
CA GLU A 135 -6.37 -3.18 13.72
C GLU A 135 -5.03 -2.67 14.28
N THR A 136 -3.91 -3.13 13.69
CA THR A 136 -2.55 -2.77 14.10
C THR A 136 -1.90 -1.76 13.16
N TYR A 137 -2.62 -1.24 12.18
CA TYR A 137 -2.11 -0.35 11.13
C TYR A 137 -0.93 -0.96 10.36
N THR A 138 -0.95 -2.28 10.19
CA THR A 138 0.14 -3.03 9.58
C THR A 138 -0.32 -3.72 8.30
N TYR A 139 0.47 -3.56 7.24
CA TYR A 139 0.31 -4.36 6.02
C TYR A 139 1.68 -4.67 5.43
N TYR A 140 1.83 -5.88 4.91
CA TYR A 140 2.93 -6.23 4.01
C TYR A 140 2.53 -5.88 2.58
N PHE A 141 3.50 -5.69 1.70
CA PHE A 141 3.23 -5.63 0.28
C PHE A 141 4.36 -6.25 -0.51
N ASP A 142 4.00 -6.83 -1.64
CA ASP A 142 4.94 -7.32 -2.62
C ASP A 142 4.49 -7.00 -4.05
N SER A 143 5.44 -7.04 -4.96
CA SER A 143 5.18 -6.76 -6.36
C SER A 143 6.11 -7.55 -7.26
N LEU A 144 5.51 -8.23 -8.22
CA LEU A 144 6.22 -8.71 -9.41
C LEU A 144 6.13 -7.60 -10.47
N ARG A 145 7.27 -6.96 -10.73
CA ARG A 145 7.37 -5.84 -11.66
C ARG A 145 7.40 -6.30 -13.11
N GLU A 146 7.08 -5.40 -14.03
CA GLU A 146 7.12 -5.71 -15.47
C GLU A 146 8.54 -5.93 -16.02
N ASP A 147 9.57 -5.46 -15.30
CA ASP A 147 10.97 -5.73 -15.59
C ASP A 147 11.47 -7.06 -14.98
N GLY A 148 10.57 -7.84 -14.37
CA GLY A 148 10.86 -9.17 -13.83
C GLY A 148 11.43 -9.18 -12.41
N ILE A 149 11.65 -8.01 -11.80
CA ILE A 149 12.15 -7.91 -10.43
C ILE A 149 11.00 -8.11 -9.45
N TYR A 150 11.21 -8.97 -8.45
CA TYR A 150 10.30 -9.14 -7.32
C TYR A 150 10.74 -8.26 -6.16
N VAL A 151 9.84 -7.47 -5.58
CA VAL A 151 10.15 -6.60 -4.43
C VAL A 151 9.14 -6.80 -3.31
N ALA A 152 9.56 -6.61 -2.07
CA ALA A 152 8.70 -6.68 -0.90
C ALA A 152 9.14 -5.72 0.22
N ASN A 153 8.18 -5.22 0.99
CA ASN A 153 8.42 -4.45 2.21
C ASN A 153 7.16 -4.52 3.10
N VAL A 154 7.18 -3.80 4.21
CA VAL A 154 6.08 -3.68 5.16
C VAL A 154 5.83 -2.22 5.49
N ASN A 155 4.59 -1.89 5.84
CA ASN A 155 4.27 -0.73 6.64
C ASN A 155 3.77 -1.23 7.99
N LYS A 156 4.49 -0.90 9.06
CA LYS A 156 4.14 -1.17 10.47
C LYS A 156 3.85 0.15 11.14
N CYS A 157 2.58 0.56 11.17
CA CYS A 157 2.15 1.80 11.82
C CYS A 157 2.97 3.04 11.36
N GLY A 158 3.18 3.17 10.05
CA GLY A 158 3.88 4.29 9.42
C GLY A 158 5.40 4.12 9.34
N GLN A 159 5.92 2.97 9.78
CA GLN A 159 7.33 2.61 9.67
C GLN A 159 7.50 1.55 8.58
N VAL A 160 8.54 1.68 7.78
CA VAL A 160 8.88 0.74 6.70
C VAL A 160 10.31 0.24 6.89
N GLU A 161 10.69 -0.86 6.25
CA GLU A 161 12.11 -1.22 6.18
C GLU A 161 12.87 -0.15 5.42
N LEU A 162 14.12 0.09 5.82
CA LEU A 162 14.97 1.15 5.25
C LEU A 162 15.06 1.06 3.73
N GLN A 163 15.09 -0.15 3.19
CA GLN A 163 15.09 -0.45 1.77
C GLN A 163 14.19 -1.66 1.55
N ALA A 164 13.50 -1.73 0.40
CA ALA A 164 12.71 -2.92 0.10
C ALA A 164 13.63 -4.11 -0.16
N TYR A 165 13.18 -5.31 0.17
CA TYR A 165 13.85 -6.53 -0.24
C TYR A 165 13.65 -6.75 -1.74
N GLU A 166 14.57 -7.46 -2.39
CA GLU A 166 14.47 -7.85 -3.80
C GLU A 166 14.70 -9.35 -4.02
N GLY A 167 14.16 -9.87 -5.13
CA GLY A 167 14.41 -11.23 -5.59
C GLY A 167 14.00 -12.29 -4.58
N GLU A 168 14.87 -13.27 -4.33
CA GLU A 168 14.59 -14.38 -3.41
C GLU A 168 14.44 -13.93 -1.95
N GLU A 169 15.14 -12.86 -1.54
CA GLU A 169 14.99 -12.30 -0.19
C GLU A 169 13.60 -11.74 0.01
N ALA A 170 13.05 -11.04 -1.00
CA ALA A 170 11.69 -10.53 -0.97
C ALA A 170 10.63 -11.64 -0.90
N LYS A 171 10.79 -12.70 -1.70
CA LYS A 171 9.87 -13.86 -1.67
C LYS A 171 9.89 -14.54 -0.31
N LYS A 172 11.09 -14.78 0.22
CA LYS A 172 11.28 -15.37 1.55
C LYS A 172 10.68 -14.49 2.64
N TYR A 173 10.89 -13.17 2.57
CA TYR A 173 10.34 -12.22 3.54
C TYR A 173 8.82 -12.31 3.62
N ILE A 174 8.13 -12.37 2.48
CA ILE A 174 6.66 -12.50 2.46
C ILE A 174 6.22 -13.85 3.01
N LEU A 175 6.85 -14.95 2.57
CA LEU A 175 6.52 -16.29 3.05
C LEU A 175 6.70 -16.42 4.57
N ASP A 176 7.84 -15.97 5.10
CA ASP A 176 8.18 -16.10 6.52
C ASP A 176 7.24 -15.27 7.42
N ASN A 177 6.77 -14.11 6.94
CA ASN A 177 5.91 -13.21 7.72
C ASN A 177 4.40 -13.45 7.54
N THR A 178 3.96 -13.98 6.39
CA THR A 178 2.53 -14.07 6.06
C THR A 178 2.05 -15.50 5.74
N GLY A 179 2.97 -16.43 5.49
CA GLY A 179 2.66 -17.76 4.99
C GLY A 179 2.17 -17.81 3.55
N LEU A 180 2.09 -16.67 2.84
CA LEU A 180 1.67 -16.60 1.45
C LEU A 180 2.87 -16.82 0.51
N SER A 181 2.67 -17.62 -0.54
CA SER A 181 3.65 -17.76 -1.61
C SER A 181 3.76 -16.48 -2.43
N GLU A 182 4.85 -16.35 -3.18
CA GLU A 182 5.08 -15.22 -4.06
C GLU A 182 3.98 -15.05 -5.12
N LYS A 183 3.73 -13.79 -5.48
CA LYS A 183 2.84 -13.43 -6.59
C LYS A 183 3.45 -13.88 -7.92
N LYS A 184 2.62 -14.45 -8.79
CA LYS A 184 3.05 -15.03 -10.08
C LYS A 184 2.72 -14.21 -11.30
N THR A 185 1.89 -13.18 -11.15
CA THR A 185 1.47 -12.28 -12.24
C THR A 185 2.01 -10.89 -12.01
N THR A 186 2.32 -10.14 -13.07
CA THR A 186 2.81 -8.77 -12.91
C THR A 186 1.77 -7.90 -12.23
N GLY A 187 2.16 -7.24 -11.15
CA GLY A 187 1.36 -6.30 -10.39
C GLY A 187 1.76 -6.20 -8.92
N THR A 188 0.86 -5.66 -8.10
CA THR A 188 1.10 -5.45 -6.66
C THR A 188 0.10 -6.24 -5.84
N ARG A 189 0.54 -6.75 -4.70
CA ARG A 189 -0.32 -7.33 -3.68
C ARG A 189 -0.04 -6.67 -2.33
N VAL A 190 -1.11 -6.26 -1.66
CA VAL A 190 -1.11 -5.70 -0.30
C VAL A 190 -1.75 -6.73 0.61
N ILE A 191 -1.09 -7.02 1.74
CA ILE A 191 -1.45 -8.08 2.68
C ILE A 191 -1.66 -7.43 4.05
N ILE A 192 -2.91 -7.11 4.35
CA ILE A 192 -3.33 -6.38 5.56
C ILE A 192 -3.38 -7.35 6.72
N VAL A 193 -2.61 -7.08 7.77
CA VAL A 193 -2.49 -7.93 8.96
C VAL A 193 -3.60 -7.59 9.95
N ASP A 194 -4.20 -8.60 10.59
CA ASP A 194 -5.25 -8.43 11.60
C ASP A 194 -6.34 -7.45 11.09
N PRO A 195 -7.04 -7.81 10.00
CA PRO A 195 -8.02 -6.94 9.38
C PRO A 195 -9.19 -6.66 10.33
N LYS A 196 -9.76 -5.47 10.23
CA LYS A 196 -10.96 -5.09 11.00
C LYS A 196 -12.09 -6.11 10.76
N PRO A 197 -12.81 -6.56 11.82
CA PRO A 197 -13.86 -7.58 11.69
C PRO A 197 -14.94 -7.21 10.67
N GLU A 198 -15.39 -5.96 10.66
CA GLU A 198 -16.41 -5.47 9.72
C GLU A 198 -16.00 -5.59 8.24
N LEU A 199 -14.69 -5.51 7.93
CA LEU A 199 -14.18 -5.73 6.58
C LEU A 199 -14.16 -7.23 6.22
N VAL A 200 -13.78 -8.08 7.18
CA VAL A 200 -13.79 -9.54 6.99
C VAL A 200 -15.22 -10.04 6.78
N ASP A 201 -16.17 -9.53 7.56
CA ASP A 201 -17.59 -9.89 7.47
C ASP A 201 -18.17 -9.49 6.11
N ALA A 202 -17.84 -8.29 5.61
CA ALA A 202 -18.28 -7.82 4.30
C ALA A 202 -17.73 -8.69 3.14
N ILE A 203 -16.48 -9.15 3.23
CA ILE A 203 -15.85 -10.02 2.22
C ILE A 203 -16.49 -11.42 2.24
N ASN A 204 -16.71 -12.00 3.42
CA ASN A 204 -17.16 -13.39 3.55
C ASN A 204 -18.67 -13.57 3.34
N ASN A 205 -19.49 -12.59 3.74
CA ASN A 205 -20.94 -12.73 3.70
C ASN A 205 -21.60 -12.04 2.49
N GLY A 206 -20.82 -11.32 1.68
CA GLY A 206 -21.33 -10.43 0.63
C GLY A 206 -21.99 -9.21 1.26
N GLY A 207 -21.43 -8.02 1.01
CA GLY A 207 -22.02 -6.75 1.42
C GLY A 207 -23.46 -6.55 0.95
#